data_AF-A0A2I8F430-F1
#
_entry.id   AF-A0A2I8F430-F1
#
_cell.length_a   1.000
_cell.length_b   1.000
_cell.length_c   1.000
_cell.angle_alpha   90.00
_cell.angle_beta   90.00
_cell.angle_gamma   90.00
#
_symmetry.space_group_name_H-M   'P 1'
#
loop_
_entity.id
_entity.type
_entity.pdbx_description
1 polymer ?
#
loop_
_entity_poly.entity_id
_entity_poly.type
_entity_poly.pdbx_seq_one_letter_code
_entity_poly.pdbx_strand_id
1 'polypeptide(L)'
;MKKIRFIIDGNIAEWARISLIAIGILMLVSGLAIDSLPPIIAIALAVLGVPVAAIGGYASRAEALGLKPFDRSYENARKSYEVSDDEPDKSQ
;
A
#
# COMPACT_ATOMS: atom_id res chain seq x y z
N MET A 1 -1.26 13.24 21.51
CA MET A 1 -0.58 13.01 20.21
C MET A 1 -1.41 12.01 19.41
N LYS A 2 -1.78 12.32 18.16
CA LYS A 2 -2.63 11.45 17.32
C LYS A 2 -1.77 10.33 16.72
N LYS A 3 -2.12 9.07 16.92
CA LYS A 3 -1.38 7.92 16.37
C LYS A 3 -1.64 7.82 14.87
N ILE A 4 -0.60 8.01 14.06
CA ILE A 4 -0.68 7.89 12.60
C ILE A 4 -0.82 6.41 12.24
N ARG A 5 -1.86 6.05 11.47
CA ARG A 5 -2.09 4.70 10.95
C ARG A 5 -1.72 4.65 9.47
N PHE A 6 -0.86 3.69 9.11
CA PHE A 6 -0.42 3.47 7.74
C PHE A 6 -1.33 2.55 6.94
N ILE A 7 -2.02 1.62 7.60
CA ILE A 7 -3.03 0.75 6.99
C ILE A 7 -4.39 1.11 7.57
N ILE A 8 -5.35 1.41 6.70
CA ILE A 8 -6.73 1.73 7.04
C ILE A 8 -7.61 0.93 6.10
N ASP A 9 -8.55 0.16 6.67
CA ASP A 9 -9.48 -0.68 5.91
C ASP A 9 -8.81 -1.63 4.90
N GLY A 10 -7.70 -2.25 5.32
CA GLY A 10 -6.98 -3.24 4.49
C GLY A 10 -6.23 -2.66 3.29
N ASN A 11 -6.09 -1.34 3.19
CA ASN A 11 -5.23 -0.69 2.20
C ASN A 11 -4.31 0.35 2.87
N ILE A 12 -3.31 0.85 2.12
CA ILE A 12 -2.48 1.97 2.53
C ILE A 12 -3.37 3.21 2.75
N ALA A 13 -3.16 3.90 3.86
CA ALA A 13 -3.93 5.09 4.23
C ALA A 13 -3.85 6.16 3.12
N GLU A 14 -4.95 6.89 2.89
CA GLU A 14 -5.06 7.92 1.87
C GLU A 14 -3.91 8.94 1.92
N TRP A 15 -3.64 9.49 3.12
CA TRP A 15 -2.55 10.43 3.32
C TRP A 15 -1.18 9.85 2.92
N ALA A 16 -0.95 8.55 3.17
CA ALA A 16 0.30 7.87 2.83
C ALA A 16 0.41 7.61 1.32
N ARG A 17 -0.71 7.26 0.65
CA ARG A 17 -0.75 7.10 -0.82
C ARG A 17 -0.45 8.41 -1.54
N ILE A 18 -1.09 9.50 -1.13
CA ILE A 18 -0.84 10.85 -1.66
C ILE A 18 0.61 11.26 -1.40
N SER A 19 1.12 10.98 -0.19
CA SER A 19 2.52 11.29 0.15
C SER A 19 3.51 10.52 -0.73
N LEU A 20 3.29 9.24 -1.01
CA LEU A 20 4.13 8.44 -1.90
C LEU A 20 4.15 9.02 -3.33
N ILE A 21 2.98 9.42 -3.85
CA ILE A 21 2.89 10.08 -5.16
C ILE A 21 3.69 11.39 -5.15
N ALA A 22 3.46 12.24 -4.16
CA ALA A 22 4.13 13.53 -4.04
C ALA A 22 5.66 13.37 -3.91
N ILE A 23 6.13 12.45 -3.07
CA ILE A 23 7.56 12.17 -2.87
C ILE A 23 8.17 11.62 -4.15
N GLY A 24 7.51 10.68 -4.83
CA GLY A 24 8.04 10.10 -6.07
C GLY A 24 8.16 11.13 -7.19
N ILE A 25 7.17 12.02 -7.35
CA ILE A 25 7.24 13.14 -8.29
C ILE A 25 8.36 14.11 -7.89
N LEU A 26 8.47 14.45 -6.60
CA LEU A 26 9.53 15.34 -6.10
C LEU A 26 10.92 14.76 -6.37
N MET A 27 11.13 13.47 -6.14
CA MET A 27 12.38 12.77 -6.46
C MET A 27 12.68 12.86 -7.95
N LEU A 28 11.69 12.57 -8.80
CA LEU A 28 11.85 12.62 -10.25
C LEU A 28 12.24 14.02 -10.73
N VAL A 29 11.51 15.05 -10.31
CA VAL A 29 11.79 16.45 -10.69
C VAL A 29 13.15 16.88 -10.16
N SER A 30 13.48 16.55 -8.90
CA SER A 30 14.75 16.92 -8.29
C SER A 30 15.94 16.28 -9.03
N GLY A 31 15.83 15.01 -9.41
CA GLY A 31 16.87 14.31 -10.17
C GLY A 31 17.08 14.85 -11.59
N LEU A 32 16.10 15.54 -12.16
CA LEU A 32 16.17 16.11 -13.51
C LEU A 32 16.47 17.61 -13.54
N ALA A 33 16.09 18.36 -12.50
CA ALA A 33 16.11 19.82 -12.51
C ALA A 33 17.22 20.45 -11.65
N ILE A 34 17.91 19.68 -10.80
CA ILE A 34 18.99 20.20 -9.94
C ILE A 34 20.35 19.82 -10.53
N ASP A 35 20.98 20.78 -11.19
CA ASP A 35 22.30 20.60 -11.84
C ASP A 35 23.45 20.43 -10.85
N SER A 36 23.26 20.83 -9.59
CA SER A 36 24.29 20.72 -8.54
C SER A 36 24.40 19.32 -7.92
N LEU A 37 23.56 18.38 -8.32
CA LEU A 37 23.60 17.01 -7.79
C LEU A 37 24.71 16.19 -8.47
N PRO A 38 25.42 15.33 -7.72
CA PRO A 38 26.28 14.32 -8.32
C PRO A 38 25.49 13.45 -9.31
N PRO A 39 26.04 13.10 -10.49
CA PRO A 39 25.30 12.41 -11.55
C PRO A 39 24.63 11.12 -11.09
N ILE A 40 25.30 10.33 -10.25
CA ILE A 40 24.77 9.07 -9.71
C ILE A 40 23.53 9.31 -8.84
N ILE A 41 23.54 10.38 -8.05
CA ILE A 41 22.41 10.72 -7.17
C ILE A 41 21.24 11.26 -7.99
N ALA A 42 21.52 12.11 -8.99
CA ALA A 42 20.52 12.64 -9.90
C ALA A 42 19.78 11.51 -10.65
N ILE A 43 20.53 10.56 -11.21
CA ILE A 43 19.99 9.37 -11.89
C ILE A 43 19.19 8.51 -10.91
N ALA A 44 19.71 8.24 -9.71
CA ALA A 44 19.01 7.44 -8.70
C ALA A 44 17.67 8.07 -8.30
N LEU A 45 17.64 9.39 -8.08
CA LEU A 45 16.40 10.12 -7.78
C LEU A 45 15.39 10.03 -8.93
N ALA A 46 15.83 10.26 -10.17
CA ALA A 46 14.98 10.19 -11.35
C ALA A 46 14.38 8.78 -11.53
N VAL A 47 15.20 7.74 -11.40
CA VAL A 47 14.79 6.35 -11.59
C VAL A 47 13.91 5.86 -10.45
N LEU A 48 14.24 6.17 -9.19
CA LEU A 48 13.48 5.71 -8.03
C LEU A 48 12.20 6.51 -7.80
N GLY A 49 12.12 7.76 -8.27
CA GLY A 49 10.91 8.56 -8.17
C GLY A 49 9.69 7.91 -8.85
N VAL A 50 9.91 7.27 -10.00
CA VAL A 50 8.85 6.58 -10.76
C VAL A 50 8.20 5.43 -9.96
N PRO A 51 8.91 4.40 -9.48
CA PRO A 51 8.30 3.32 -8.72
C PRO A 51 7.70 3.81 -7.40
N VAL A 52 8.30 4.79 -6.73
CA VAL A 52 7.74 5.36 -5.50
C VAL A 52 6.38 6.00 -5.76
N ALA A 53 6.26 6.82 -6.82
CA ALA A 53 4.98 7.40 -7.20
C ALA A 53 3.98 6.33 -7.66
N ALA A 54 4.46 5.32 -8.41
CA ALA A 54 3.63 4.23 -8.89
C ALA A 54 3.00 3.42 -7.74
N ILE A 55 3.72 3.13 -6.66
CA ILE A 55 3.18 2.43 -5.48
C ILE A 55 1.98 3.21 -4.91
N GLY A 56 2.11 4.52 -4.72
CA GLY A 56 1.00 5.36 -4.26
C GLY A 56 -0.18 5.38 -5.23
N GLY A 57 0.09 5.44 -6.54
CA GLY A 57 -0.93 5.39 -7.59
C GLY A 57 -1.68 4.05 -7.66
N TYR A 58 -0.96 2.92 -7.62
CA TYR A 58 -1.56 1.58 -7.62
C TYR A 58 -2.35 1.32 -6.34
N ALA A 59 -1.87 1.76 -5.18
CA ALA A 59 -2.63 1.68 -3.93
C ALA A 59 -3.89 2.57 -3.97
N SER A 60 -3.85 3.70 -4.68
CA SER A 60 -5.04 4.54 -4.92
C SER A 60 -6.05 3.82 -5.82
N ARG A 61 -5.57 3.20 -6.89
CA ARG A 61 -6.41 2.40 -7.80
C ARG A 61 -7.00 1.16 -7.11
N ALA A 62 -6.27 0.53 -6.20
CA ALA A 62 -6.75 -0.60 -5.42
C ALA A 62 -8.00 -0.22 -4.60
N GLU A 63 -7.98 0.93 -3.90
CA GLU A 63 -9.16 1.42 -3.18
C GLU A 63 -10.33 1.75 -4.10
N ALA A 64 -10.07 2.40 -5.24
CA ALA A 64 -11.10 2.71 -6.23
C ALA A 64 -11.78 1.44 -6.78
N LEU A 65 -11.08 0.30 -6.77
CA LEU A 65 -11.57 -1.01 -7.16
C LEU A 65 -12.11 -1.83 -5.97
N GLY A 66 -12.14 -1.27 -4.76
CA GLY A 66 -12.56 -1.97 -3.54
C GLY A 66 -11.61 -3.08 -3.09
N LEU A 67 -10.38 -3.11 -3.62
CA LEU A 67 -9.38 -4.10 -3.25
C LEU A 67 -8.74 -3.74 -1.90
N LYS A 68 -8.69 -4.72 -1.00
CA LYS A 68 -8.12 -4.58 0.35
C LYS A 68 -6.96 -5.58 0.55
N PRO A 69 -5.79 -5.33 -0.06
CA PRO A 69 -4.69 -6.29 -0.11
C PRO A 69 -4.10 -6.67 1.26
N PHE A 70 -4.34 -5.87 2.29
CA PHE A 70 -3.88 -6.12 3.67
C PHE A 70 -5.02 -6.46 4.63
N ASP A 71 -6.22 -6.76 4.12
CA ASP A 71 -7.33 -7.20 4.97
C ASP A 71 -7.22 -8.69 5.35
N ARG A 72 -7.83 -9.06 6.47
CA ARG A 72 -7.84 -10.43 7.00
C ARG A 72 -8.98 -11.29 6.47
N SER A 73 -9.64 -10.87 5.39
CA SER A 73 -10.73 -11.64 4.78
C SER A 73 -10.35 -13.09 4.49
N TYR A 74 -9.10 -13.37 4.12
CA TYR A 74 -8.61 -14.73 3.92
C TYR A 74 -8.56 -15.54 5.22
N GLU A 75 -8.07 -14.96 6.31
CA GLU A 75 -8.01 -15.62 7.63
C GLU A 75 -9.43 -15.96 8.13
N ASN A 76 -10.39 -15.05 7.90
CA ASN A 76 -11.80 -15.27 8.24
C ASN A 76 -12.44 -16.36 7.38
N ALA A 77 -12.17 -16.38 6.06
CA ALA A 77 -12.66 -17.43 5.17
C ALA A 77 -12.09 -18.80 5.59
N ARG A 78 -10.80 -18.88 5.93
CA ARG A 78 -10.16 -20.11 6.41
C ARG A 78 -10.79 -20.62 7.71
N LYS A 79 -11.02 -19.74 8.69
CA LYS A 79 -11.69 -20.10 9.96
C LYS A 79 -13.11 -20.63 9.75
N SER A 80 -13.82 -20.18 8.72
CA SER A 80 -15.18 -20.70 8.42
C SER A 80 -15.21 -22.17 7.99
N TYR A 81 -14.08 -22.71 7.53
CA TYR A 81 -13.94 -24.13 7.19
C TYR A 81 -13.35 -24.98 8.31
N GLU A 82 -12.92 -24.38 9.43
CA GLU A 82 -12.48 -25.14 10.60
C GLU A 82 -13.74 -25.77 11.23
N VAL A 83 -13.91 -27.08 11.03
CA VAL A 83 -14.97 -27.88 11.65
C VAL A 83 -14.84 -27.71 13.16
N SER A 84 -15.89 -27.21 13.78
CA SER A 84 -15.95 -27.11 15.24
C SER A 84 -16.21 -28.52 15.78
N ASP A 85 -15.30 -29.06 16.61
CA ASP A 85 -15.48 -30.36 17.28
C ASP A 85 -16.71 -30.40 18.23
N ASP A 86 -17.41 -29.26 18.39
CA ASP A 86 -18.55 -29.05 19.27
C ASP A 86 -19.93 -29.06 18.56
N GLU A 87 -20.04 -29.54 17.32
CA GLU A 87 -21.35 -29.78 16.69
C GLU A 87 -21.87 -31.18 17.03
N PRO A 88 -22.87 -31.32 17.93
CA PRO A 88 -23.45 -32.63 18.22
C PRO A 88 -24.18 -33.15 16.98
N ASP A 89 -23.79 -34.34 16.54
CA ASP A 89 -24.41 -35.13 15.49
C ASP A 89 -25.94 -35.14 15.67
N LYS A 90 -26.64 -34.33 14.86
CA LYS A 90 -28.11 -34.39 14.74
C LYS A 90 -28.47 -35.53 13.79
N SER A 91 -28.18 -36.75 14.23
CA SER A 91 -28.68 -37.99 13.65
C SER A 91 -29.56 -38.69 14.69
N GLN A 92 -30.82 -38.27 14.77
CA GLN A 92 -31.95 -39.01 15.37
C GLN A 92 -33.10 -39.01 14.38
#